data_AF-A0A6J8ATX1-F1
#
_entry.id   AF-A0A6J8ATX1-F1
#
_cell.length_a   1.000
_cell.length_b   1.000
_cell.length_c   1.000
_cell.angle_alpha   90.00
_cell.angle_beta   90.00
_cell.angle_gamma   90.00
#
_symmetry.space_group_name_H-M   'P 1'
#
loop_
_entity.id
_entity.type
_entity.pdbx_description
1 polymer ?
#
loop_
_entity_poly.entity_id
_entity_poly.type
_entity_poly.pdbx_seq_one_letter_code
_entity_poly.pdbx_strand_id
1 'polypeptide(L)'
;MNDCLDYKTVKLQDGQSNKKRRTKKPWWSDRLTVLWNKVCEAEKDMLKCKITSRKREFRSVFIVKRKNFDREAQRAKRHYWRNKVLRIDELESGNQREFWKEIGRIGVGQERCKLIPMEVQLQNGEITNDKDSVLSEWKNTFYDLLNANDDSNTPGTSIDSQRIHKPDIECRGLHELNDEISIDEVQRAVRSLKMNKAVGVDDIPAELFENDIVLPLLHKLFNKCFFTGIIPEIWAKGIIHPIPKSSTGNLRTACKRKATDRLSDQPSY
;
A
#
# COMPACT_ATOMS: atom_id res chain seq x y z
N MET A 1 26.15 5.46 -20.02
CA MET A 1 26.06 4.14 -20.69
C MET A 1 24.65 3.63 -20.46
N ASN A 2 23.88 3.47 -21.54
CA ASN A 2 22.50 3.01 -21.47
C ASN A 2 22.52 1.48 -21.38
N ASP A 3 22.34 0.93 -20.18
CA ASP A 3 22.02 -0.50 -20.02
C ASP A 3 20.57 -0.72 -20.46
N CYS A 4 20.40 -0.74 -21.79
CA CYS A 4 19.17 -1.13 -22.42
C CYS A 4 19.13 -2.66 -22.41
N LEU A 5 18.27 -3.24 -21.57
CA LEU A 5 18.01 -4.67 -21.55
C LEU A 5 17.70 -5.16 -22.97
N ASP A 6 18.47 -6.12 -23.47
CA ASP A 6 18.37 -6.64 -24.84
C ASP A 6 16.98 -7.26 -25.09
N TYR A 7 16.15 -6.59 -25.90
CA TYR A 7 14.73 -6.89 -26.05
C TYR A 7 14.47 -8.00 -27.07
N LYS A 8 14.53 -9.26 -26.65
CA LYS A 8 14.09 -10.39 -27.49
C LYS A 8 12.56 -10.51 -27.46
N THR A 9 11.92 -10.10 -28.55
CA THR A 9 10.45 -10.12 -28.68
C THR A 9 9.91 -11.56 -28.69
N VAL A 10 9.30 -12.01 -27.59
CA VAL A 10 8.56 -13.27 -27.53
C VAL A 10 7.25 -13.14 -28.33
N LYS A 11 7.11 -13.91 -29.42
CA LYS A 11 5.88 -13.98 -30.23
C LYS A 11 4.80 -14.81 -29.52
N LEU A 12 3.54 -14.38 -29.59
CA LEU A 12 2.39 -15.19 -29.15
C LEU A 12 2.12 -16.30 -30.18
N GLN A 13 1.59 -17.45 -29.73
CA GLN A 13 1.17 -18.53 -30.63
C GLN A 13 0.08 -18.06 -31.63
N ASP A 14 -0.73 -17.06 -31.27
CA ASP A 14 -1.77 -16.48 -32.13
C ASP A 14 -1.27 -15.30 -33.00
N GLY A 15 0.04 -15.09 -33.12
CA GLY A 15 0.62 -14.01 -33.95
C GLY A 15 0.44 -12.57 -33.43
N GLN A 16 -0.44 -12.33 -32.46
CA GLN A 16 -0.61 -11.00 -31.85
C GLN A 16 0.55 -10.69 -30.90
N SER A 17 1.54 -9.89 -31.30
CA SER A 17 2.57 -9.50 -30.32
C SER A 17 1.98 -8.68 -29.17
N ASN A 18 2.34 -8.99 -27.92
CA ASN A 18 1.91 -8.23 -26.72
C ASN A 18 2.48 -6.79 -26.67
N LYS A 19 3.04 -6.27 -27.77
CA LYS A 19 3.65 -4.93 -27.89
C LYS A 19 2.73 -3.82 -27.37
N LYS A 20 1.42 -3.91 -27.60
CA LYS A 20 0.43 -2.92 -27.11
C LYS A 20 0.33 -2.82 -25.57
N ARG A 21 0.62 -3.91 -24.84
CA ARG A 21 0.59 -3.91 -23.36
C ARG A 21 1.93 -3.47 -22.76
N ARG A 22 3.04 -3.62 -23.50
CA ARG A 22 4.39 -3.24 -23.09
C ARG A 22 4.57 -1.71 -22.99
N THR A 23 4.05 -0.96 -23.97
CA THR A 23 4.19 0.51 -24.00
C THR A 23 3.53 1.23 -22.82
N LYS A 24 2.48 0.63 -22.23
CA LYS A 24 1.76 1.21 -21.08
C LYS A 24 2.34 0.81 -19.72
N LYS A 25 3.25 -0.16 -19.67
CA LYS A 25 3.74 -0.76 -18.41
C LYS A 25 5.27 -0.90 -18.49
N PRO A 26 6.04 0.10 -18.02
CA PRO A 26 7.50 0.08 -18.13
C PRO A 26 8.17 -1.07 -17.36
N TRP A 27 7.45 -1.70 -16.44
CA TRP A 27 7.89 -2.88 -15.68
C TRP A 27 7.56 -4.22 -16.36
N TRP A 28 6.99 -4.22 -17.57
CA TRP A 28 6.59 -5.47 -18.26
C TRP A 28 7.77 -6.18 -18.92
N SER A 29 8.16 -7.35 -18.39
CA SER A 29 9.30 -8.14 -18.91
C SER A 29 8.88 -9.26 -19.88
N ASP A 30 9.87 -9.86 -20.56
CA ASP A 30 9.66 -11.07 -21.37
C ASP A 30 9.21 -12.25 -20.52
N ARG A 31 9.71 -12.35 -19.28
CA ARG A 31 9.24 -13.35 -18.31
C ARG A 31 7.74 -13.22 -18.03
N LEU A 32 7.24 -12.01 -17.81
CA LEU A 32 5.80 -11.77 -17.63
C LEU A 32 5.00 -12.11 -18.88
N THR A 33 5.58 -11.88 -20.06
CA THR A 33 4.95 -12.29 -21.32
C THR A 33 4.78 -13.80 -21.38
N VAL A 34 5.83 -14.57 -21.07
CA VAL A 34 5.76 -16.04 -21.04
C VAL A 34 4.74 -16.54 -20.01
N LEU A 35 4.71 -15.96 -18.82
CA LEU A 35 3.75 -16.35 -17.77
C LEU A 35 2.32 -16.02 -18.18
N TRP A 36 2.08 -14.84 -18.76
CA TRP A 36 0.77 -14.45 -19.29
C TRP A 36 0.28 -15.42 -20.37
N ASN A 37 1.16 -15.86 -21.26
CA ASN A 37 0.80 -16.83 -22.31
C ASN A 37 0.33 -18.15 -21.71
N LYS A 38 1.05 -18.65 -20.70
CA LYS A 38 0.65 -19.86 -19.96
C LYS A 38 -0.73 -19.71 -19.32
N VAL A 39 -1.06 -18.52 -18.81
CA VAL A 39 -2.39 -18.20 -18.27
C VAL A 39 -3.46 -18.27 -19.36
N CYS A 40 -3.24 -17.60 -20.49
CA CYS A 40 -4.16 -17.61 -21.61
C CYS A 40 -4.38 -19.02 -22.19
N GLU A 41 -3.33 -19.84 -22.29
CA GLU A 41 -3.43 -21.23 -22.72
C GLU A 41 -4.32 -22.05 -21.76
N ALA A 42 -4.08 -21.97 -20.45
CA ALA A 42 -4.90 -22.69 -19.48
C ALA A 42 -6.36 -22.19 -19.42
N GLU A 43 -6.58 -20.90 -19.65
CA GLU A 43 -7.92 -20.33 -19.78
C GLU A 43 -8.65 -20.90 -21.00
N LYS A 44 -7.97 -20.95 -22.16
CA LYS A 44 -8.51 -21.58 -23.38
C LYS A 44 -8.86 -23.04 -23.15
N ASP A 45 -7.98 -23.81 -22.53
CA ASP A 45 -8.23 -25.24 -22.24
C ASP A 45 -9.44 -25.43 -21.31
N MET A 46 -9.54 -24.59 -20.27
CA MET A 46 -10.68 -24.60 -19.34
C MET A 46 -12.00 -24.26 -20.04
N LEU A 47 -12.00 -23.28 -20.94
CA LEU A 47 -13.20 -22.85 -21.68
C LEU A 47 -13.62 -23.86 -22.76
N LYS A 48 -12.66 -24.54 -23.42
CA LYS A 48 -12.94 -25.59 -24.40
C LYS A 48 -13.49 -26.87 -23.76
N CYS A 49 -13.16 -27.15 -22.50
CA CYS A 49 -13.60 -28.36 -21.82
C CYS A 49 -15.10 -28.35 -21.50
N LYS A 50 -15.86 -29.27 -22.12
CA LYS A 50 -17.30 -29.44 -21.89
C LYS A 50 -17.63 -30.39 -20.71
N ILE A 51 -16.65 -31.17 -20.25
CA ILE A 51 -16.84 -32.19 -19.21
C ILE A 51 -16.64 -31.56 -17.81
N THR A 52 -17.65 -31.66 -16.95
CA THR A 52 -17.68 -30.98 -15.63
C THR A 52 -16.55 -31.40 -14.69
N SER A 53 -16.23 -32.69 -14.60
CA SER A 53 -15.16 -33.21 -13.74
C SER A 53 -13.80 -32.68 -14.19
N ARG A 54 -13.46 -32.83 -15.47
CA ARG A 54 -12.19 -32.38 -16.05
C ARG A 54 -12.06 -30.85 -16.08
N LYS A 55 -13.18 -30.12 -16.16
CA LYS A 55 -13.22 -28.66 -16.04
C LYS A 55 -12.74 -28.17 -14.65
N ARG A 56 -12.95 -28.96 -13.59
CA ARG A 56 -12.41 -28.64 -12.25
C ARG A 56 -10.88 -28.69 -12.23
N GLU A 57 -10.28 -29.66 -12.89
CA GLU A 57 -8.82 -29.79 -13.03
C GLU A 57 -8.24 -28.65 -13.87
N PHE A 58 -8.86 -28.32 -15.01
CA PHE A 58 -8.41 -27.17 -15.80
C PHE A 58 -8.55 -25.85 -15.02
N ARG A 59 -9.59 -25.71 -14.21
CA ARG A 59 -9.77 -24.55 -13.34
C ARG A 59 -8.66 -24.46 -12.29
N SER A 60 -8.26 -25.57 -11.67
CA SER A 60 -7.17 -25.55 -10.68
C SER A 60 -5.83 -25.16 -11.34
N VAL A 61 -5.53 -25.70 -12.52
CA VAL A 61 -4.35 -25.34 -13.32
C VAL A 61 -4.36 -23.86 -13.70
N PHE A 62 -5.49 -23.34 -14.19
CA PHE A 62 -5.66 -21.93 -14.52
C PHE A 62 -5.40 -21.03 -13.30
N ILE A 63 -5.98 -21.36 -12.15
CA ILE A 63 -5.80 -20.60 -10.90
C ILE A 63 -4.32 -20.56 -10.50
N VAL A 64 -3.62 -21.70 -10.54
CA VAL A 64 -2.19 -21.76 -10.18
C VAL A 64 -1.35 -20.90 -11.12
N LYS A 65 -1.54 -21.04 -12.44
CA LYS A 65 -0.82 -20.23 -13.43
C LYS A 65 -1.11 -18.75 -13.28
N ARG A 66 -2.38 -18.39 -13.02
CA ARG A 66 -2.81 -17.00 -12.83
C ARG A 66 -2.16 -16.36 -11.62
N LYS A 67 -2.17 -17.06 -10.49
CA LYS A 67 -1.49 -16.61 -9.26
C LYS A 67 0.01 -16.41 -9.45
N ASN A 68 0.67 -17.34 -10.13
CA ASN A 68 2.10 -17.22 -10.41
C ASN A 68 2.39 -15.98 -11.28
N PHE A 69 1.57 -15.73 -12.32
CA PHE A 69 1.67 -14.51 -13.11
C PHE A 69 1.44 -13.25 -12.27
N ASP A 70 0.38 -13.22 -11.46
CA ASP A 70 0.03 -12.04 -10.67
C ASP A 70 1.14 -11.72 -9.63
N ARG A 71 1.72 -12.74 -9.00
CA ARG A 71 2.88 -12.60 -8.10
C ARG A 71 4.09 -11.99 -8.79
N GLU A 72 4.48 -12.55 -9.93
CA GLU A 72 5.65 -12.07 -10.68
C GLU A 72 5.41 -10.67 -11.27
N ALA A 73 4.19 -10.38 -11.72
CA ALA A 73 3.81 -9.05 -12.19
C ALA A 73 3.93 -8.01 -11.07
N GLN A 74 3.46 -8.36 -9.87
CA GLN A 74 3.58 -7.50 -8.70
C GLN A 74 5.03 -7.33 -8.26
N ARG A 75 5.86 -8.38 -8.31
CA ARG A 75 7.31 -8.32 -8.08
C ARG A 75 7.98 -7.34 -9.04
N ALA A 76 7.73 -7.46 -10.34
CA ALA A 76 8.31 -6.57 -11.36
C ALA A 76 7.87 -5.12 -11.17
N LYS A 77 6.57 -4.89 -10.89
CA LYS A 77 6.03 -3.55 -10.60
C LYS A 77 6.72 -2.92 -9.39
N ARG A 78 6.85 -3.65 -8.28
CA ARG A 78 7.52 -3.16 -7.06
C ARG A 78 8.99 -2.86 -7.30
N HIS A 79 9.70 -3.74 -8.00
CA HIS A 79 11.11 -3.54 -8.33
C HIS A 79 11.33 -2.27 -9.16
N TYR A 80 10.50 -2.04 -10.18
CA TYR A 80 10.56 -0.82 -10.99
C TYR A 80 10.37 0.46 -10.15
N TRP A 81 9.34 0.49 -9.30
CA TRP A 81 9.09 1.66 -8.46
C TRP A 81 10.19 1.89 -7.43
N ARG A 82 10.77 0.81 -6.86
CA ARG A 82 11.94 0.93 -5.98
C ARG A 82 13.10 1.59 -6.68
N ASN A 83 13.47 1.11 -7.87
CA ASN A 83 14.59 1.68 -8.62
C ASN A 83 14.31 3.14 -9.02
N LYS A 84 13.04 3.50 -9.27
CA LYS A 84 12.64 4.89 -9.49
C LYS A 84 12.84 5.76 -8.25
N VAL A 85 12.46 5.29 -7.07
CA VAL A 85 12.67 6.00 -5.80
C VAL A 85 14.17 6.17 -5.53
N LEU A 86 14.95 5.10 -5.61
CA LEU A 86 16.41 5.15 -5.42
C LEU A 86 17.08 6.12 -6.40
N ARG A 87 16.64 6.13 -7.65
CA ARG A 87 17.14 7.07 -8.65
C ARG A 87 16.82 8.53 -8.30
N ILE A 88 15.65 8.80 -7.74
CA ILE A 88 15.25 10.15 -7.34
C ILE A 88 16.09 10.60 -6.13
N ASP A 89 16.29 9.71 -5.16
CA ASP A 89 17.14 9.92 -3.98
C ASP A 89 18.58 10.26 -4.38
N GLU A 90 19.18 9.50 -5.32
CA GLU A 90 20.49 9.81 -5.89
C GLU A 90 20.56 11.20 -6.56
N LEU A 91 19.49 11.62 -7.22
CA LEU A 91 19.44 12.89 -7.95
C LEU A 91 19.30 14.10 -7.02
N GLU A 92 18.80 13.91 -5.80
CA GLU A 92 18.65 14.98 -4.80
C GLU A 92 20.00 15.62 -4.46
N SER A 93 21.05 14.80 -4.29
CA SER A 93 22.37 15.27 -3.86
C SER A 93 23.25 15.79 -5.01
N GLY A 94 22.91 15.50 -6.28
CA GLY A 94 23.80 15.75 -7.42
C GLY A 94 23.23 16.56 -8.58
N ASN A 95 21.92 16.53 -8.82
CA ASN A 95 21.30 17.21 -9.97
C ASN A 95 19.82 17.54 -9.74
N GLN A 96 19.59 18.66 -9.06
CA GLN A 96 18.25 19.13 -8.70
C GLN A 96 17.32 19.37 -9.90
N ARG A 97 17.87 19.72 -11.08
CA ARG A 97 17.08 19.90 -12.30
C ARG A 97 16.52 18.58 -12.83
N GLU A 98 17.34 17.53 -12.86
CA GLU A 98 16.90 16.19 -13.27
C GLU A 98 15.97 15.55 -12.23
N PHE A 99 16.21 15.80 -10.93
CA PHE A 99 15.29 15.44 -9.85
C PHE A 99 13.86 15.94 -10.12
N TRP A 100 13.69 17.25 -10.34
CA TRP A 100 12.38 17.84 -10.57
C TRP A 100 11.73 17.39 -11.89
N LYS A 101 12.54 17.07 -12.91
CA LYS A 101 12.03 16.47 -14.15
C LYS A 101 11.48 15.07 -13.92
N GLU A 102 12.16 14.23 -13.15
CA GLU A 102 11.69 12.88 -12.83
C GLU A 102 10.42 12.91 -11.97
N ILE A 103 10.36 13.76 -10.95
CA ILE A 103 9.12 13.98 -10.16
C ILE A 103 7.97 14.44 -11.07
N GLY A 104 8.24 15.37 -12.00
CA GLY A 104 7.26 15.82 -12.99
C GLY A 104 6.74 14.67 -13.87
N ARG A 105 7.59 13.71 -14.26
CA ARG A 105 7.17 12.54 -15.05
C ARG A 105 6.27 11.56 -14.29
N ILE A 106 6.33 11.53 -12.95
CA ILE A 106 5.59 10.57 -12.12
C ILE A 106 4.12 10.97 -11.93
N GLY A 107 3.80 12.26 -11.80
CA GLY A 107 2.42 12.64 -11.52
C GLY A 107 2.09 14.13 -11.68
N VAL A 108 3.08 15.02 -11.55
CA VAL A 108 2.78 16.46 -11.50
C VAL A 108 2.86 17.13 -12.88
N GLY A 109 3.49 16.49 -13.87
CA GLY A 109 3.78 17.12 -15.16
C GLY A 109 2.55 17.27 -16.08
N GLN A 110 1.57 16.37 -15.96
CA GLN A 110 0.36 16.39 -16.80
C GLN A 110 -0.73 17.30 -16.25
N GLU A 111 -0.75 17.53 -14.93
CA GLU A 111 -1.73 18.39 -14.23
C GLU A 111 -1.25 19.83 -14.02
N ARG A 112 -0.04 20.17 -14.48
CA ARG A 112 0.43 21.57 -14.47
C ARG A 112 -0.47 22.40 -15.36
N CYS A 113 -1.44 23.08 -14.75
CA CYS A 113 -2.09 24.21 -15.37
C CYS A 113 -0.99 25.22 -15.70
N LYS A 114 -0.82 25.55 -16.98
CA LYS A 114 0.19 26.53 -17.42
C LYS A 114 -0.12 27.95 -16.94
N LEU A 115 -1.34 28.16 -16.46
CA LEU A 115 -1.82 29.41 -15.91
C LEU A 115 -1.45 29.43 -14.43
N ILE A 116 -0.52 30.30 -14.07
CA ILE A 116 -0.29 30.68 -12.68
C ILE A 116 -1.54 31.46 -12.25
N PRO A 117 -2.21 31.08 -11.15
CA PRO A 117 -3.30 31.89 -10.59
C PRO A 117 -2.76 33.28 -10.25
N MET A 118 -3.26 34.31 -10.94
CA MET A 118 -2.84 35.71 -10.77
C MET A 118 -3.90 36.53 -10.00
N GLU A 119 -4.66 35.85 -9.14
CA GLU A 119 -5.72 36.42 -8.31
C GLU A 119 -5.45 36.01 -6.87
N VAL A 120 -5.39 37.00 -5.97
CA VAL A 120 -5.09 36.76 -4.55
C VAL A 120 -6.02 37.60 -3.69
N GLN A 121 -6.49 37.00 -2.60
CA GLN A 121 -7.18 37.70 -1.54
C GLN A 121 -6.16 38.27 -0.54
N LEU A 122 -6.16 39.59 -0.40
CA LEU A 122 -5.35 40.33 0.56
C LEU A 122 -5.88 40.12 1.99
N GLN A 123 -5.07 40.46 2.99
CA GLN A 123 -5.44 40.32 4.42
C GLN A 123 -6.70 41.10 4.82
N ASN A 124 -7.02 42.18 4.10
CA ASN A 124 -8.22 42.98 4.31
C ASN A 124 -9.49 42.35 3.68
N GLY A 125 -9.36 41.19 3.04
CA GLY A 125 -10.44 40.46 2.37
C GLY A 125 -10.70 40.88 0.92
N GLU A 126 -10.02 41.90 0.40
CA GLU A 126 -10.14 42.36 -0.98
C GLU A 126 -9.38 41.45 -1.95
N ILE A 127 -9.89 41.33 -3.17
CA ILE A 127 -9.27 40.54 -4.23
C ILE A 127 -8.49 41.47 -5.15
N THR A 128 -7.23 41.14 -5.41
CA THR A 128 -6.39 41.86 -6.37
C THR A 128 -5.92 40.93 -7.49
N ASN A 129 -5.85 41.50 -8.70
CA ASN A 129 -5.29 40.90 -9.91
C ASN A 129 -4.02 41.64 -10.39
N ASP A 130 -3.57 42.63 -9.61
CA ASP A 130 -2.36 43.37 -9.93
C ASP A 130 -1.12 42.48 -9.72
N LYS A 131 -0.24 42.45 -10.73
CA LYS A 131 0.88 41.50 -10.77
C LYS A 131 1.85 41.70 -9.61
N ASP A 132 2.20 42.94 -9.30
CA ASP A 132 3.20 43.23 -8.27
C ASP A 132 2.62 42.99 -6.86
N SER A 133 1.35 43.32 -6.68
CA SER A 133 0.59 43.04 -5.45
C SER A 133 0.45 41.54 -5.20
N VAL A 134 0.08 40.77 -6.23
CA VAL A 134 -0.05 39.30 -6.16
C VAL A 134 1.28 38.64 -5.81
N LEU A 135 2.36 39.00 -6.50
CA LEU A 135 3.69 38.41 -6.24
C LEU A 135 4.21 38.76 -4.84
N SER A 136 3.93 39.98 -4.37
CA SER A 136 4.30 40.41 -3.02
C SER A 136 3.52 39.66 -1.94
N GLU A 137 2.22 39.46 -2.12
CA GLU A 137 1.40 38.70 -1.18
C GLU A 137 1.80 37.22 -1.16
N TRP A 138 2.07 36.60 -2.31
CA TRP A 138 2.64 35.24 -2.36
C TRP A 138 3.97 35.16 -1.62
N LYS A 139 4.86 36.12 -1.85
CA LYS A 139 6.13 36.17 -1.14
C LYS A 139 5.88 36.24 0.36
N ASN A 140 5.07 37.19 0.84
CA ASN A 140 4.84 37.41 2.27
C ASN A 140 4.17 36.20 2.94
N THR A 141 3.12 35.65 2.34
CA THR A 141 2.37 34.51 2.89
C THR A 141 3.23 33.25 3.03
N PHE A 142 4.13 32.99 2.08
CA PHE A 142 5.01 31.82 2.13
C PHE A 142 6.38 32.10 2.77
N TYR A 143 6.76 33.36 3.00
CA TYR A 143 8.07 33.72 3.56
C TYR A 143 8.27 33.10 4.93
N ASP A 144 7.30 33.27 5.83
CA ASP A 144 7.37 32.74 7.20
C ASP A 144 7.23 31.21 7.22
N LEU A 145 6.44 30.64 6.31
CA LEU A 145 6.22 29.19 6.21
C LEU A 145 7.47 28.44 5.72
N LEU A 146 8.23 29.04 4.80
CA LEU A 146 9.43 28.44 4.21
C LEU A 146 10.71 28.78 4.97
N ASN A 147 10.74 29.90 5.69
CA ASN A 147 11.89 30.38 6.45
C ASN A 147 11.63 30.37 7.96
N ALA A 148 10.71 29.51 8.44
CA ALA A 148 10.51 29.33 9.86
C ALA A 148 11.85 28.98 10.52
N ASN A 149 12.36 29.92 11.32
CA ASN A 149 13.48 29.64 12.21
C ASN A 149 13.01 28.62 13.25
N ASP A 150 13.90 27.70 13.63
CA ASP A 150 13.70 26.64 14.63
C ASP A 150 13.58 27.20 16.06
N ASP A 151 12.88 28.32 16.22
CA ASP A 151 12.56 28.92 17.50
C ASP A 151 11.31 28.22 18.04
N SER A 152 11.62 27.20 18.85
CA SER A 152 10.80 26.27 19.64
C SER A 152 9.50 26.73 20.33
N ASN A 153 8.84 27.83 19.95
CA ASN A 153 7.67 28.37 20.67
C ASN A 153 6.45 28.78 19.82
N THR A 154 6.30 28.33 18.57
CA THR A 154 5.01 28.43 17.85
C THR A 154 4.20 27.13 17.98
N PRO A 155 3.08 27.12 18.74
CA PRO A 155 2.20 25.96 18.79
C PRO A 155 1.35 25.92 17.51
N GLY A 156 1.83 25.18 16.50
CA GLY A 156 1.04 24.91 15.29
C GLY A 156 1.84 24.67 14.01
N THR A 157 3.12 25.06 13.97
CA THR A 157 3.99 24.98 12.77
C THR A 157 5.20 24.08 12.96
N SER A 158 5.16 23.17 13.94
CA SER A 158 5.98 21.97 13.85
C SER A 158 5.44 21.14 12.68
N ILE A 159 5.99 21.39 11.49
CA ILE A 159 6.29 20.28 10.60
C ILE A 159 7.14 19.39 11.48
N ASP A 160 6.48 18.40 12.06
CA ASP A 160 7.08 17.43 12.93
C ASP A 160 8.07 16.67 12.04
N SER A 161 9.29 17.19 11.94
CA SER A 161 10.41 16.60 11.23
C SER A 161 10.72 15.21 11.80
N GLN A 162 10.21 14.91 13.01
CA GLN A 162 10.24 13.59 13.65
C GLN A 162 9.07 12.69 13.22
N ARG A 163 8.00 13.24 12.60
CA ARG A 163 6.95 12.53 11.84
C ARG A 163 7.22 12.40 10.36
N ILE A 164 8.33 12.92 9.84
CA ILE A 164 9.05 12.11 8.87
C ILE A 164 9.55 10.91 9.69
N HIS A 165 8.65 9.96 9.94
CA HIS A 165 9.04 8.58 9.85
C HIS A 165 9.80 8.56 8.54
N LYS A 166 11.14 8.53 8.59
CA LYS A 166 11.86 7.71 7.65
C LYS A 166 11.05 6.43 7.74
N PRO A 167 10.21 6.09 6.73
CA PRO A 167 9.65 4.76 6.75
C PRO A 167 10.87 3.87 6.99
N ASP A 168 10.79 2.92 7.91
CA ASP A 168 11.80 1.90 8.15
C ASP A 168 11.99 1.12 6.83
N ILE A 169 12.58 1.82 5.87
CA ILE A 169 13.11 1.47 4.58
C ILE A 169 14.60 1.19 4.87
N GLU A 170 14.89 0.58 6.03
CA GLU A 170 15.46 -0.76 5.91
C GLU A 170 14.48 -1.59 5.10
N CYS A 171 14.58 -1.39 3.80
CA CYS A 171 13.73 -1.91 2.79
C CYS A 171 14.17 -3.36 2.65
N ARG A 172 13.84 -4.18 3.68
CA ARG A 172 13.81 -5.65 3.68
C ARG A 172 13.49 -6.02 2.25
N GLY A 173 14.46 -6.62 1.59
CA GLY A 173 14.55 -6.60 0.14
C GLY A 173 13.19 -6.95 -0.43
N LEU A 174 12.60 -6.13 -1.31
CA LEU A 174 11.23 -6.34 -1.85
C LEU A 174 11.02 -7.71 -2.52
N HIS A 175 12.08 -8.51 -2.66
CA HIS A 175 12.01 -9.94 -2.86
C HIS A 175 11.11 -10.61 -1.81
N GLU A 176 11.33 -10.31 -0.52
CA GLU A 176 10.66 -10.83 0.68
C GLU A 176 9.14 -10.64 0.62
N LEU A 177 8.63 -9.49 0.16
CA LEU A 177 7.18 -9.23 0.16
C LEU A 177 6.37 -10.09 -0.85
N ASN A 178 7.02 -10.91 -1.67
CA ASN A 178 6.38 -11.89 -2.55
C ASN A 178 6.71 -13.34 -2.15
N ASP A 179 7.58 -13.51 -1.16
CA ASP A 179 7.99 -14.81 -0.69
C ASP A 179 6.98 -15.34 0.34
N GLU A 180 7.22 -16.54 0.85
CA GLU A 180 6.38 -17.10 1.90
C GLU A 180 6.51 -16.23 3.16
N ILE A 181 5.39 -16.02 3.86
CA ILE A 181 5.39 -15.27 5.12
C ILE A 181 6.30 -16.04 6.09
N SER A 182 7.30 -15.39 6.66
CA SER A 182 8.23 -16.07 7.58
C SER A 182 7.64 -16.18 8.99
N ILE A 183 8.15 -17.13 9.78
CA ILE A 183 7.73 -17.27 11.17
C ILE A 183 8.10 -16.03 12.00
N ASP A 184 9.23 -15.40 11.69
CA ASP A 184 9.69 -14.16 12.33
C ASP A 184 8.81 -12.95 12.00
N GLU A 185 8.23 -12.90 10.79
CA GLU A 185 7.23 -11.88 10.43
C GLU A 185 5.99 -12.00 11.29
N VAL A 186 5.48 -13.23 11.45
CA VAL A 186 4.33 -13.50 12.32
C VAL A 186 4.65 -13.16 13.76
N GLN A 187 5.83 -13.54 14.26
CA GLN A 187 6.25 -13.23 15.62
C GLN A 187 6.34 -11.72 15.89
N ARG A 188 6.92 -10.95 14.97
CA ARG A 188 6.98 -9.49 15.08
C ARG A 188 5.58 -8.87 15.04
N ALA A 189 4.71 -9.36 14.17
CA ALA A 189 3.32 -8.89 14.09
C ALA A 189 2.57 -9.13 15.40
N VAL A 190 2.67 -10.34 15.97
CA VAL A 190 2.07 -10.71 17.25
C VAL A 190 2.59 -9.82 18.38
N ARG A 191 3.90 -9.61 18.48
CA ARG A 191 4.51 -8.75 19.51
C ARG A 191 4.09 -7.28 19.41
N SER A 192 3.68 -6.83 18.24
CA SER A 192 3.19 -5.46 18.02
C SER A 192 1.70 -5.27 18.35
N LEU A 193 0.98 -6.34 18.69
CA LEU A 193 -0.44 -6.27 19.04
C LEU A 193 -0.65 -5.45 20.32
N LYS A 194 -1.73 -4.66 20.32
CA LYS A 194 -2.14 -3.92 21.51
C LYS A 194 -2.97 -4.85 22.39
N MET A 195 -2.50 -5.09 23.61
CA MET A 195 -3.20 -5.92 24.60
C MET A 195 -4.40 -5.19 25.22
N ASN A 196 -5.26 -5.98 25.87
CA ASN A 196 -6.46 -5.54 26.57
C ASN A 196 -7.42 -4.74 25.68
N LYS A 197 -7.59 -5.19 24.44
CA LYS A 197 -8.56 -4.64 23.48
C LYS A 197 -9.80 -5.51 23.42
N ALA A 198 -10.89 -4.90 22.96
CA ALA A 198 -12.13 -5.63 22.73
C ALA A 198 -11.88 -6.74 21.69
N VAL A 199 -12.34 -7.94 22.01
CA VAL A 199 -12.28 -9.11 21.14
C VAL A 199 -13.23 -8.97 19.94
N GLY A 200 -12.90 -9.67 18.86
CA GLY A 200 -13.68 -9.69 17.62
C GLY A 200 -14.93 -10.58 17.71
N VAL A 201 -15.51 -10.86 16.55
CA VAL A 201 -16.63 -11.82 16.40
C VAL A 201 -16.23 -13.24 16.78
N ASP A 202 -14.93 -13.54 16.68
CA ASP A 202 -14.33 -14.84 16.98
C ASP A 202 -14.07 -15.07 18.48
N ASP A 203 -14.26 -14.04 19.32
CA ASP A 203 -14.01 -14.08 20.77
C ASP A 203 -12.56 -14.47 21.14
N ILE A 204 -11.60 -14.20 20.23
CA ILE A 204 -10.18 -14.51 20.44
C ILE A 204 -9.45 -13.27 20.97
N PRO A 205 -8.91 -13.31 22.21
CA PRO A 205 -8.11 -12.23 22.77
C PRO A 205 -6.71 -12.15 22.16
N ALA A 206 -6.14 -10.95 22.10
CA ALA A 206 -4.79 -10.73 21.54
C ALA A 206 -3.70 -11.46 22.35
N GLU A 207 -3.94 -11.60 23.66
CA GLU A 207 -3.13 -12.29 24.65
C GLU A 207 -2.93 -13.77 24.30
N LEU A 208 -3.89 -14.39 23.60
CA LEU A 208 -3.77 -15.79 23.19
C LEU A 208 -2.64 -15.98 22.17
N PHE A 209 -2.39 -14.98 21.33
CA PHE A 209 -1.42 -15.08 20.25
C PHE A 209 0.03 -14.98 20.74
N GLU A 210 0.28 -14.49 21.95
CA GLU A 210 1.62 -14.50 22.55
C GLU A 210 2.11 -15.90 22.91
N ASN A 211 1.22 -16.90 22.96
CA ASN A 211 1.60 -18.28 23.24
C ASN A 211 2.40 -18.88 22.07
N ASP A 212 3.61 -19.35 22.35
CA ASP A 212 4.53 -19.93 21.36
C ASP A 212 3.93 -21.12 20.59
N ILE A 213 2.93 -21.81 21.15
CA ILE A 213 2.22 -22.93 20.49
C ILE A 213 1.32 -22.41 19.35
N VAL A 214 0.77 -21.21 19.50
CA VAL A 214 -0.18 -20.62 18.54
C VAL A 214 0.55 -20.05 17.32
N LEU A 215 1.80 -19.64 17.50
CA LEU A 215 2.59 -18.97 16.48
C LEU A 215 2.84 -19.83 15.21
N PRO A 216 3.21 -21.13 15.30
CA PRO A 216 3.26 -22.02 14.13
C PRO A 216 1.92 -22.23 13.45
N LEU A 217 0.81 -22.23 14.21
CA LEU A 217 -0.54 -22.38 13.65
C LEU A 217 -0.94 -21.15 12.83
N LEU A 218 -0.66 -19.95 13.36
CA LEU A 218 -0.85 -18.68 12.64
C LEU A 218 0.01 -18.63 11.37
N HIS A 219 1.29 -19.00 11.47
CA HIS A 219 2.20 -19.04 10.33
C HIS A 219 1.67 -19.93 9.20
N LYS A 220 1.21 -21.14 9.53
CA LYS A 220 0.58 -22.05 8.56
C LYS A 220 -0.72 -21.50 7.99
N LEU A 221 -1.55 -20.88 8.82
CA LEU A 221 -2.81 -20.26 8.39
C LEU A 221 -2.57 -19.10 7.42
N PHE A 222 -1.69 -18.17 7.77
CA PHE A 222 -1.40 -16.99 6.96
C PHE A 222 -0.76 -17.37 5.62
N ASN A 223 0.20 -18.30 5.61
CA ASN A 223 0.74 -18.82 4.36
C ASN A 223 -0.33 -19.51 3.51
N LYS A 224 -1.19 -20.33 4.12
CA LYS A 224 -2.32 -20.94 3.38
C LYS A 224 -3.23 -19.86 2.78
N CYS A 225 -3.58 -18.82 3.53
CA CYS A 225 -4.38 -17.70 3.01
C CYS A 225 -3.65 -16.97 1.88
N PHE A 226 -2.36 -16.71 2.04
CA PHE A 226 -1.52 -16.02 1.06
C PHE A 226 -1.39 -16.80 -0.27
N PHE A 227 -1.16 -18.11 -0.21
CA PHE A 227 -1.08 -18.96 -1.40
C PHE A 227 -2.43 -19.24 -2.04
N THR A 228 -3.47 -19.44 -1.23
CA THR A 228 -4.81 -19.77 -1.75
C THR A 228 -5.59 -18.54 -2.18
N GLY A 229 -5.30 -17.35 -1.66
CA GLY A 229 -6.12 -16.16 -1.80
C GLY A 229 -7.50 -16.30 -1.14
N ILE A 230 -7.68 -17.32 -0.30
CA ILE A 230 -8.92 -17.60 0.41
C ILE A 230 -8.68 -17.27 1.88
N ILE A 231 -9.52 -16.40 2.43
CA ILE A 231 -9.49 -16.02 3.85
C ILE A 231 -10.69 -16.64 4.59
N PRO A 232 -10.61 -16.84 5.92
CA PRO A 232 -11.75 -17.22 6.74
C PRO A 232 -12.91 -16.24 6.58
N GLU A 233 -14.13 -16.74 6.37
CA GLU A 233 -15.33 -15.90 6.18
C GLU A 233 -15.59 -14.99 7.39
N ILE A 234 -15.25 -15.44 8.60
CA ILE A 234 -15.42 -14.66 9.82
C ILE A 234 -14.59 -13.37 9.83
N TRP A 235 -13.46 -13.31 9.11
CA TRP A 235 -12.66 -12.08 8.99
C TRP A 235 -13.36 -10.98 8.19
N ALA A 236 -14.40 -11.32 7.43
CA ALA A 236 -15.23 -10.34 6.73
C ALA A 236 -16.43 -9.86 7.58
N LYS A 237 -16.59 -10.35 8.81
CA LYS A 237 -17.66 -9.98 9.75
C LYS A 237 -17.10 -9.05 10.82
N GLY A 238 -17.90 -8.09 11.30
CA GLY A 238 -17.49 -7.15 12.34
C GLY A 238 -18.65 -6.70 13.21
N ILE A 239 -18.37 -6.41 14.49
CA ILE A 239 -19.36 -5.90 15.44
C ILE A 239 -19.09 -4.41 15.67
N ILE A 240 -20.12 -3.58 15.48
CA ILE A 240 -20.03 -2.14 15.74
C ILE A 240 -20.68 -1.86 17.09
N HIS A 241 -19.89 -1.36 18.03
CA HIS A 241 -20.38 -0.84 19.30
C HIS A 241 -20.22 0.68 19.30
N PRO A 242 -21.29 1.47 19.11
CA PRO A 242 -21.22 2.92 19.19
C PRO A 242 -20.78 3.34 20.59
N ILE A 243 -19.69 4.10 20.69
CA ILE A 243 -19.23 4.72 21.94
C ILE A 243 -19.53 6.22 21.83
N PRO A 244 -20.47 6.75 22.64
CA PRO A 244 -20.72 8.18 22.66
C PRO A 244 -19.46 8.91 23.15
N LYS A 245 -19.02 9.94 22.40
CA LYS A 245 -17.91 10.80 22.81
C LYS A 245 -18.33 11.58 24.05
N SER A 246 -17.54 11.54 25.12
CA SER A 246 -17.77 12.41 26.27
C SER A 246 -17.45 13.87 25.90
N SER A 247 -18.26 14.82 26.37
CA SER A 247 -18.04 16.27 26.18
C SER A 247 -16.79 16.79 26.90
N THR A 248 -16.22 16.00 27.80
CA THR A 248 -14.95 16.23 28.48
C THR A 248 -13.92 15.22 27.95
N GLY A 249 -12.76 15.70 27.51
CA GLY A 249 -11.76 14.99 26.70
C GLY A 249 -11.03 13.78 27.32
N ASN A 250 -11.63 13.04 28.25
CA ASN A 250 -11.04 11.84 28.85
C ASN A 250 -11.76 10.56 28.39
N LEU A 251 -11.26 9.97 27.31
CA LEU A 251 -11.77 8.77 26.64
C LEU A 251 -11.59 7.45 27.42
N ARG A 252 -10.99 7.46 28.62
CA ARG A 252 -10.56 6.24 29.34
C ARG A 252 -11.55 5.70 30.37
N THR A 253 -12.54 6.48 30.79
CA THR A 253 -13.38 6.10 31.95
C THR A 253 -14.65 5.34 31.57
N ALA A 254 -15.11 5.42 30.32
CA ALA A 254 -16.36 4.77 29.88
C ALA A 254 -16.22 3.25 29.64
N CYS A 255 -15.02 2.75 29.33
CA CYS A 255 -14.82 1.35 28.92
C CYS A 255 -14.84 0.35 30.10
N LYS A 256 -14.68 0.81 31.35
CA LYS A 256 -14.54 -0.09 32.51
C LYS A 256 -15.87 -0.64 33.06
N ARG A 257 -17.02 -0.05 32.69
CA ARG A 257 -18.32 -0.41 33.31
C ARG A 257 -19.09 -1.54 32.62
N LYS A 258 -18.74 -1.94 31.39
CA LYS A 258 -19.51 -2.96 30.65
C LYS A 258 -18.93 -4.38 30.70
N ALA A 259 -17.74 -4.57 31.27
CA ALA A 259 -17.15 -5.90 31.43
C ALA A 259 -17.76 -6.67 32.62
N THR A 260 -18.29 -5.96 33.63
CA THR A 260 -18.88 -6.57 34.83
C THR A 260 -20.30 -7.09 34.60
N ASP A 261 -21.06 -6.51 33.67
CA ASP A 261 -22.47 -6.85 33.48
C ASP A 261 -22.70 -8.09 32.59
N ARG A 262 -21.65 -8.63 31.93
CA ARG A 262 -21.77 -9.90 31.16
C ARG A 262 -21.55 -11.16 31.99
N LEU A 263 -21.01 -11.04 33.20
CA LEU A 263 -20.79 -12.19 34.08
C LEU A 263 -22.01 -12.52 34.97
N SER A 264 -23.03 -11.66 34.99
CA SER A 264 -24.27 -11.90 35.76
C SER A 264 -25.39 -12.59 34.98
N ASP A 265 -25.29 -12.75 33.66
CA ASP A 265 -26.36 -13.26 32.80
C ASP A 265 -26.06 -14.64 32.17
N GLN A 266 -25.36 -15.53 32.90
CA GLN A 266 -25.31 -16.94 32.54
C GLN A 266 -26.42 -17.70 33.31
N PRO A 267 -27.40 -18.33 32.62
CA PRO A 267 -28.34 -19.21 33.30
C PRO A 267 -27.60 -20.43 33.83
N SER A 268 -27.84 -20.74 35.10
CA SER A 268 -27.36 -21.95 35.76
C SER A 268 -27.88 -23.19 35.00
N TYR A 269 -26.96 -23.99 34.48
CA TYR A 269 -27.18 -25.39 34.12
C TYR A 269 -26.04 -26.23 34.70
#